data_AF-A0A5E8VDH7-F1
#
_entry.id   AF-A0A5E8VDH7-F1
#
_cell.length_a   1.000
_cell.length_b   1.000
_cell.length_c   1.000
_cell.angle_alpha   90.00
_cell.angle_beta   90.00
_cell.angle_gamma   90.00
#
_symmetry.space_group_name_H-M   'P 1'
#
loop_
_entity.id
_entity.type
_entity.pdbx_description
1 polymer ?
#
loop_
_entity_poly.entity_id
_entity_poly.type
_entity_poly.pdbx_seq_one_letter_code
_entity_poly.pdbx_strand_id
1 'polypeptide(L)' 'MRLLALELILSLLDVRGHIPRFDDFRPTPVVPAPAGAARALAAVLAVLSLAIWATVWLATELF' A
#
# COMPACT_ATOMS: atom_id res chain seq x y z
N MET A 1 15.54 0.81 19.28
CA MET A 1 14.72 1.73 18.46
C MET A 1 14.65 1.31 16.98
N ARG A 2 14.55 0.01 16.65
CA ARG A 2 14.79 -0.47 15.28
C ARG A 2 13.51 -0.60 14.42
N LEU A 3 12.33 -0.31 14.98
CA LEU A 3 11.05 -0.57 14.31
C LEU A 3 10.06 0.61 14.41
N LEU A 4 10.52 1.83 14.69
CA LEU A 4 9.64 2.99 14.85
C LEU A 4 8.71 3.22 13.66
N ALA A 5 9.21 3.04 12.44
CA ALA A 5 8.38 3.14 11.24
C ALA A 5 7.30 2.05 11.17
N LEU A 6 7.65 0.81 11.51
CA LEU A 6 6.71 -0.31 11.54
C LEU A 6 5.66 -0.10 12.66
N GLU A 7 6.08 0.35 13.84
CA GLU A 7 5.17 0.65 14.94
C GLU A 7 4.21 1.81 14.60
N LEU A 8 4.71 2.85 13.93
CA LEU A 8 3.90 3.96 13.44
C LEU A 8 2.86 3.50 12.41
N ILE A 9 3.26 2.66 11.45
CA ILE A 9 2.35 2.09 10.44
C ILE A 9 1.27 1.26 11.12
N LEU A 10 1.63 0.36 12.03
CA LEU A 10 0.67 -0.48 12.75
C LEU A 10 -0.27 0.34 13.65
N SER A 11 0.20 1.46 14.20
CA SER A 11 -0.63 2.39 14.96
C SER A 11 -1.58 3.19 14.07
N LEU A 12 -1.13 3.64 12.89
CA LEU A 12 -1.96 4.37 11.93
C LEU A 12 -3.05 3.50 11.31
N LEU A 13 -2.77 2.22 11.11
CA LEU A 13 -3.75 1.24 10.63
C LEU A 13 -4.68 0.73 11.76
N ASP A 14 -4.57 1.27 12.98
CA ASP A 14 -5.32 0.88 14.19
C ASP A 14 -5.19 -0.62 14.56
N VAL A 15 -4.17 -1.30 14.03
CA VAL A 15 -3.99 -2.76 14.16
C VAL A 15 -3.64 -3.18 15.58
N ARG A 16 -3.02 -2.29 16.38
CA ARG A 16 -2.57 -2.61 17.74
C ARG A 16 -3.68 -2.53 18.81
N GLY A 17 -4.74 -1.74 18.59
CA GLY A 17 -5.83 -1.54 19.55
C GLY A 17 -7.10 -2.31 19.22
N HIS A 18 -7.23 -2.76 17.97
CA HIS A 18 -8.44 -3.38 17.47
C HIS A 18 -8.44 -4.89 17.76
N ILE A 19 -8.91 -5.30 18.94
CA ILE A 19 -9.37 -6.67 19.19
C ILE A 19 -10.80 -6.74 18.62
N PRO A 20 -11.03 -7.40 17.46
CA PRO A 20 -12.36 -7.45 16.87
C PRO A 20 -13.30 -8.18 17.83
N ARG A 21 -14.44 -7.57 18.15
CA ARG A 21 -15.51 -8.22 18.88
C ARG A 21 -16.22 -9.17 17.94
N PHE A 22 -16.83 -10.22 18.50
CA PHE A 22 -17.58 -11.20 17.71
C PHE A 22 -18.64 -10.56 16.80
N ASP A 23 -19.26 -9.47 17.27
CA ASP A 23 -20.25 -8.71 16.52
C ASP A 23 -19.68 -7.92 15.32
N ASP A 24 -18.37 -7.65 15.29
CA ASP A 24 -17.70 -6.95 14.19
C ASP A 24 -17.59 -7.83 12.93
N PHE A 25 -17.71 -9.16 13.09
CA PHE A 25 -17.70 -10.11 11.98
C PHE A 25 -19.07 -10.33 11.35
N ARG A 26 -20.13 -9.67 11.85
CA ARG A 26 -21.45 -9.79 11.26
C ARG A 26 -21.34 -9.38 9.79
N PRO A 27 -21.77 -10.21 8.82
CA PRO A 27 -21.66 -9.90 7.41
C PRO A 27 -22.46 -8.64 7.10
N THR A 28 -21.83 -7.48 7.24
CA THR A 28 -22.34 -6.22 6.77
C THR A 28 -22.09 -6.23 5.27
N PRO A 29 -23.08 -5.87 4.43
CA PRO A 29 -22.84 -5.70 3.02
C PRO A 29 -21.75 -4.64 2.85
N VAL A 30 -20.53 -5.09 2.58
CA VAL A 30 -19.40 -4.22 2.31
C VAL A 30 -19.66 -3.62 0.94
N VAL A 31 -20.15 -2.38 0.92
CA VAL A 31 -20.15 -1.58 -0.29
C VAL A 31 -18.68 -1.45 -0.71
N PRO A 32 -18.31 -1.86 -1.93
CA PRO A 32 -16.95 -1.69 -2.40
C PRO A 32 -16.54 -0.23 -2.22
N ALA A 33 -15.53 0.02 -1.38
CA ALA A 33 -14.99 1.35 -1.24
C ALA A 33 -14.52 1.82 -2.64
N PRO A 34 -14.80 3.07 -3.04
CA PRO A 34 -14.36 3.58 -4.33
C PRO A 34 -12.83 3.64 -4.38
N ALA A 35 -12.21 2.54 -4.85
CA ALA A 35 -10.76 2.38 -4.94
C ALA A 35 -10.17 3.08 -6.17
N GLY A 36 -10.95 3.86 -6.92
CA GLY A 36 -10.55 4.44 -8.20
C GLY A 36 -9.29 5.31 -8.10
N ALA A 37 -9.27 6.24 -7.14
CA ALA A 37 -8.12 7.12 -6.93
C ALA A 37 -6.87 6.36 -6.47
N ALA A 38 -7.03 5.42 -5.53
CA ALA A 38 -5.92 4.60 -5.03
C ALA A 38 -5.33 3.70 -6.13
N ARG A 39 -6.19 3.08 -6.95
CA ARG A 39 -5.76 2.26 -8.11
C ARG A 39 -5.06 3.09 -9.18
N ALA A 40 -5.58 4.29 -9.47
CA ALA A 40 -4.95 5.20 -10.41
C ALA A 40 -3.55 5.62 -9.93
N LEU A 41 -3.43 5.98 -8.64
CA LEU A 41 -2.15 6.36 -8.05
C LEU A 41 -1.15 5.19 -8.03
N ALA A 42 -1.61 3.98 -7.71
CA ALA A 42 -0.80 2.77 -7.78
C ALA A 42 -0.31 2.47 -9.21
N ALA A 43 -1.18 2.67 -10.21
CA ALA A 43 -0.80 2.50 -11.62
C ALA A 43 0.27 3.51 -12.05
N VAL A 44 0.14 4.78 -11.66
CA VAL A 44 1.15 5.82 -11.93
C VAL A 44 2.50 5.45 -11.33
N LEU A 45 2.52 5.01 -10.06
CA LEU A 45 3.75 4.59 -9.39
C LEU A 45 4.40 3.38 -10.07
N ALA A 46 3.61 2.40 -10.51
CA ALA A 46 4.11 1.23 -11.21
C ALA A 46 4.75 1.61 -12.56
N VAL A 47 4.11 2.48 -13.34
CA VAL A 47 4.66 2.97 -14.61
C VAL A 47 5.95 3.74 -14.40
N LEU A 48 5.98 4.64 -13.39
CA LEU A 48 7.18 5.40 -13.07
C LEU A 48 8.35 4.50 -12.66
N SER A 49 8.08 3.49 -11.82
CA SER A 49 9.09 2.52 -11.40
C SER A 49 9.65 1.73 -12.60
N LEU A 50 8.79 1.32 -13.54
CA LEU A 50 9.21 0.60 -14.73
C LEU A 50 10.07 1.47 -15.66
N ALA A 51 9.70 2.75 -15.83
CA ALA A 51 10.46 3.70 -16.64
C ALA A 51 11.87 3.96 -16.05
N ILE A 52 11.97 4.09 -14.73
CA ILE A 52 13.26 4.24 -14.04
C ILE A 52 14.11 3.00 -14.25
N TRP A 53 13.55 1.80 -14.02
CA TRP A 53 14.26 0.54 -14.24
C TRP A 53 14.77 0.41 -15.68
N ALA A 54 13.92 0.69 -16.67
CA ALA A 54 14.29 0.65 -18.07
C ALA A 54 15.41 1.64 -18.41
N THR A 55 15.39 2.83 -17.81
CA THR A 55 16.43 3.85 -18.01
C THR A 55 17.77 3.41 -17.42
N VAL A 56 17.76 2.84 -16.21
CA VAL A 56 18.96 2.29 -15.57
C VAL A 56 19.53 1.15 -16.39
N TRP A 57 18.68 0.21 -16.84
CA TRP A 57 19.07 -0.89 -17.70
C TRP A 57 19.72 -0.40 -19.00
N LEU A 58 19.11 0.59 -19.65
CA LEU A 58 19.65 1.17 -20.87
C LEU A 58 21.00 1.83 -20.62
N ALA A 59 21.16 2.54 -19.50
CA ALA A 59 22.43 3.15 -19.14
C ALA A 59 23.52 2.10 -18.90
N THR A 60 23.20 0.95 -18.30
CA THR A 60 24.19 -0.12 -18.07
C THR A 60 24.60 -0.88 -19.33
N GLU A 61 23.76 -0.90 -20.36
CA GLU A 61 24.09 -1.55 -21.64
C GLU A 61 24.81 -0.60 -22.61
N LEU A 62 24.62 0.72 -22.45
CA LEU A 62 25.20 1.73 -23.34
C LEU A 62 26.55 2.29 -22.86
N PHE A 63 26.89 2.13 -21.58
CA PHE A 63 28.13 2.62 -20.95
C PHE A 63 28.90 1.48 -20.30
#